data_AF-A0A372Q6I2-F1
#
_entry.id   AF-A0A372Q6I2-F1
#
_cell.length_a   1.000
_cell.length_b   1.000
_cell.length_c   1.000
_cell.angle_alpha   90.00
_cell.angle_beta   90.00
_cell.angle_gamma   90.00
#
_symmetry.space_group_name_H-M   'P 1'
#
loop_
_entity.id
_entity.type
_entity.pdbx_description
1 polymer ?
#
loop_
_entity_poly.entity_id
_entity_poly.type
_entity_poly.pdbx_seq_one_letter_code
_entity_poly.pdbx_strand_id
1 'polypeptide(L)'
;MNQLNGSSVQTKIFPPENIRSYTYTKRYTEIMIGCIILGEASAFPIDISTEKTIGHLKKAIKDQAELNCPPRKLKLWKVDIPESKKNEIYKGVDIKVKYGGEELNDDLIPIKDSFEKLVHGHINIIVEPPQPETTVSSMHIIPDEVKIEIRNKGSLH
;
A
#
# COMPACT_ATOMS: atom_id res chain seq x y z
N MET A 1 13.55 -0.64 -72.06
CA MET A 1 14.06 -0.96 -70.70
C MET A 1 13.11 -0.34 -69.68
N ASN A 2 12.90 -1.05 -68.56
CA ASN A 2 12.26 -0.64 -67.30
C ASN A 2 10.82 -1.16 -67.06
N GLN A 3 10.78 -2.45 -66.70
CA GLN A 3 10.15 -2.97 -65.47
C GLN A 3 10.68 -2.19 -64.23
N LEU A 4 10.03 -2.00 -63.08
CA LEU A 4 9.00 -2.74 -62.32
C LEU A 4 8.51 -1.85 -61.13
N ASN A 5 7.31 -2.17 -60.63
CA ASN A 5 6.77 -2.10 -59.24
C ASN A 5 6.95 -0.86 -58.31
N GLY A 6 5.84 -0.47 -57.65
CA GLY A 6 5.91 0.43 -56.48
C GLY A 6 4.58 0.91 -55.88
N SER A 7 4.06 0.12 -54.93
CA SER A 7 3.35 0.52 -53.70
C SER A 7 2.09 1.41 -53.75
N SER A 8 0.95 0.78 -53.44
CA SER A 8 -0.23 1.45 -52.88
C SER A 8 0.06 1.90 -51.44
N VAL A 9 0.54 3.13 -51.29
CA VAL A 9 0.49 3.85 -50.01
C VAL A 9 -0.62 4.87 -50.10
N GLN A 10 -1.74 4.54 -49.47
CA GLN A 10 -2.84 5.45 -49.22
C GLN A 10 -2.28 6.60 -48.36
N THR A 11 -1.98 7.72 -49.00
CA THR A 11 -1.56 8.96 -48.35
C THR A 11 -2.66 9.36 -47.37
N LYS A 12 -2.41 9.09 -46.09
CA LYS A 12 -3.24 9.59 -44.99
C LYS A 12 -3.27 11.11 -45.16
N ILE A 13 -4.46 11.61 -45.47
CA ILE A 13 -4.76 13.03 -45.60
C ILE A 13 -4.33 13.70 -44.29
N PHE A 14 -3.26 14.49 -44.35
CA PHE A 14 -2.94 15.42 -43.26
C PHE A 14 -3.96 16.57 -43.35
N PRO A 15 -4.73 16.87 -42.29
CA PRO A 15 -5.61 18.02 -42.30
C PRO A 15 -4.77 19.32 -42.40
N PRO A 16 -5.31 20.34 -43.09
CA PRO A 16 -4.59 21.56 -43.41
C PRO A 16 -4.20 22.32 -42.14
N GLU A 17 -3.01 22.88 -42.22
CA GLU A 17 -2.34 23.66 -41.19
C GLU A 17 -3.21 24.86 -40.80
N ASN A 18 -3.24 25.16 -39.49
CA ASN A 18 -3.81 26.37 -38.86
C ASN A 18 -5.23 26.27 -38.25
N ILE A 19 -5.38 25.50 -37.16
CA ILE A 19 -6.23 25.93 -36.03
C ILE A 19 -5.53 25.58 -34.71
N ARG A 20 -4.97 26.61 -34.08
CA ARG A 20 -4.71 26.77 -32.64
C ARG A 20 -3.93 25.63 -31.98
N SER A 21 -2.68 25.89 -31.64
CA SER A 21 -1.87 25.07 -30.74
C SER A 21 -2.58 24.86 -29.40
N TYR A 22 -3.47 23.88 -29.32
CA TYR A 22 -3.88 23.29 -28.06
C TYR A 22 -2.64 22.55 -27.55
N THR A 23 -1.95 23.25 -26.66
CA THR A 23 -0.85 22.77 -25.87
C THR A 23 -1.13 21.34 -25.41
N TYR A 24 -0.49 20.36 -26.06
CA TYR A 24 -0.30 19.03 -25.47
C TYR A 24 0.68 19.20 -24.31
N THR A 25 0.19 19.85 -23.25
CA THR A 25 0.83 19.84 -21.94
C THR A 25 0.58 18.45 -21.41
N LYS A 26 1.54 17.55 -21.61
CA LYS A 26 1.72 16.39 -20.74
C LYS A 26 1.94 16.95 -19.34
N ARG A 27 0.85 17.26 -18.63
CA ARG A 27 0.89 17.54 -17.21
C ARG A 27 1.33 16.23 -16.61
N TYR A 28 2.53 16.18 -16.04
CA TYR A 28 2.96 15.08 -15.20
C TYR A 28 2.04 15.11 -13.97
N THR A 29 0.88 14.47 -14.11
CA THR A 29 -0.08 14.31 -13.03
C THR A 29 0.18 13.01 -12.30
N GLU A 30 1.30 12.33 -12.50
CA GLU A 30 1.69 11.13 -11.79
C GLU A 30 2.80 11.46 -10.81
N ILE A 31 2.66 10.95 -9.59
CA ILE A 31 3.67 11.06 -8.54
C ILE A 31 3.97 9.66 -8.00
N MET A 32 5.20 9.51 -7.52
CA MET A 32 5.65 8.30 -6.83
C MET A 32 5.63 8.56 -5.33
N ILE A 33 4.87 7.75 -4.60
CA ILE A 33 4.72 7.84 -3.14
C ILE A 33 5.44 6.65 -2.49
N GLY A 34 6.38 6.93 -1.58
CA GLY A 34 7.02 5.89 -0.77
C GLY A 34 6.09 5.40 0.33
N CYS A 35 5.73 4.12 0.29
CA CYS A 35 4.85 3.47 1.28
C CYS A 35 5.63 2.42 2.07
N ILE A 36 5.29 2.24 3.35
CA ILE A 36 5.75 1.12 4.17
C ILE A 36 4.59 0.59 5.00
N ILE A 37 4.49 -0.73 5.16
CA ILE A 37 3.52 -1.32 6.09
C ILE A 37 4.10 -1.28 7.50
N LEU A 38 3.30 -0.91 8.50
CA LEU A 38 3.72 -0.84 9.88
C LEU A 38 4.21 -2.22 10.38
N GLY A 39 5.49 -2.29 10.72
CA GLY A 39 6.16 -3.52 11.16
C GLY A 39 6.80 -4.35 10.05
N GLU A 40 6.73 -3.90 8.80
CA GLU A 40 7.52 -4.46 7.71
C GLU A 40 8.85 -3.72 7.58
N ALA A 41 9.88 -4.43 7.10
CA ALA A 41 11.22 -3.86 6.92
C ALA A 41 11.38 -3.09 5.58
N SER A 42 10.53 -3.40 4.60
CA SER A 42 10.68 -2.93 3.23
C SER A 42 9.63 -1.89 2.88
N ALA A 43 10.10 -0.73 2.44
CA ALA A 43 9.29 0.26 1.77
C ALA A 43 9.13 -0.11 0.28
N PHE A 44 8.06 0.36 -0.35
CA PHE A 44 7.77 0.16 -1.76
C PHE A 44 7.18 1.44 -2.38
N PRO A 45 7.50 1.73 -3.65
CA PRO A 45 6.92 2.87 -4.35
C PRO A 45 5.50 2.54 -4.85
N ILE A 46 4.63 3.55 -4.88
CA ILE A 46 3.37 3.54 -5.60
C ILE A 46 3.31 4.74 -6.54
N ASP A 47 3.15 4.45 -7.83
CA ASP A 47 2.84 5.45 -8.84
C ASP A 47 1.34 5.69 -8.87
N ILE A 48 0.93 6.94 -8.66
CA ILE A 48 -0.49 7.31 -8.67
C ILE A 48 -0.67 8.69 -9.27
N SER A 49 -1.78 8.88 -9.98
CA SER A 49 -2.13 10.21 -10.46
C SER A 49 -2.56 11.13 -9.31
N THR A 50 -2.04 12.35 -9.29
CA THR A 50 -2.38 13.45 -8.37
C THR A 50 -3.84 13.84 -8.42
N GLU A 51 -4.55 13.55 -9.52
CA GLU A 51 -6.00 13.75 -9.66
C GLU A 51 -6.82 12.63 -9.01
N LYS A 52 -6.20 11.50 -8.65
CA LYS A 52 -6.85 10.44 -7.89
C LYS A 52 -7.04 10.87 -6.44
N THR A 53 -7.86 10.12 -5.72
CA THR A 53 -8.17 10.39 -4.32
C THR A 53 -7.42 9.46 -3.37
N ILE A 54 -7.43 9.77 -2.08
CA ILE A 54 -6.89 8.91 -1.02
C ILE A 54 -7.50 7.50 -1.05
N GLY A 55 -8.80 7.37 -1.36
CA GLY A 55 -9.44 6.07 -1.53
C GLY A 55 -8.85 5.24 -2.67
N HIS A 56 -8.44 5.88 -3.78
CA HIS A 56 -7.72 5.19 -4.85
C HIS A 56 -6.33 4.75 -4.41
N LEU A 57 -5.65 5.55 -3.59
CA LEU A 57 -4.35 5.21 -3.02
C LEU A 57 -4.45 4.01 -2.07
N LYS A 58 -5.44 3.96 -1.18
CA LYS A 58 -5.71 2.79 -0.33
C LYS A 58 -5.89 1.52 -1.14
N LYS A 59 -6.59 1.61 -2.28
CA LYS A 59 -6.76 0.47 -3.19
C LYS A 59 -5.43 0.04 -3.82
N ALA A 60 -4.65 1.00 -4.34
CA ALA A 60 -3.34 0.72 -4.93
C ALA A 60 -2.38 0.07 -3.92
N ILE A 61 -2.34 0.58 -2.69
CA ILE A 61 -1.55 0.03 -1.58
C ILE A 61 -1.96 -1.41 -1.28
N LYS A 62 -3.26 -1.67 -1.13
CA LYS A 62 -3.77 -3.02 -0.89
C LYS A 62 -3.32 -3.99 -1.98
N ASP A 63 -3.49 -3.59 -3.24
CA ASP A 63 -3.23 -4.46 -4.38
C ASP A 63 -1.71 -4.70 -4.56
N GLN A 64 -0.87 -3.68 -4.30
CA GLN A 64 0.59 -3.78 -4.37
C GLN A 64 1.20 -4.58 -3.22
N ALA A 65 0.68 -4.41 -2.00
CA ALA A 65 1.17 -5.09 -0.80
C ALA A 65 0.41 -6.40 -0.50
N GLU A 66 -0.46 -6.83 -1.41
CA GLU A 66 -1.25 -8.07 -1.33
C GLU A 66 -2.01 -8.24 0.01
N LEU A 67 -2.49 -7.12 0.57
CA LEU A 67 -3.13 -7.12 1.89
C LEU A 67 -4.51 -7.79 1.82
N ASN A 68 -4.72 -8.76 2.70
CA ASN A 68 -5.98 -9.50 2.79
C ASN A 68 -7.03 -8.76 3.65
N CYS A 69 -7.28 -7.48 3.32
CA CYS A 69 -8.30 -6.68 3.99
C CYS A 69 -8.95 -5.68 3.01
N PRO A 70 -10.17 -5.18 3.30
CA PRO A 70 -10.78 -4.13 2.49
C PRO A 70 -9.95 -2.84 2.54
N PRO A 71 -9.77 -2.10 1.43
CA PRO A 71 -8.98 -0.87 1.39
C PRO A 71 -9.42 0.16 2.43
N ARG A 72 -10.73 0.23 2.70
CA ARG A 72 -11.34 1.18 3.66
C ARG A 72 -10.93 0.92 5.12
N LYS A 73 -10.45 -0.28 5.44
CA LYS A 73 -9.95 -0.62 6.79
C LYS A 73 -8.48 -0.25 6.98
N LEU A 74 -7.78 0.16 5.93
CA LEU A 74 -6.40 0.63 6.02
C LEU A 74 -6.38 2.05 6.57
N LYS A 75 -5.61 2.25 7.64
CA LYS A 75 -5.25 3.59 8.10
C LYS A 75 -3.96 4.02 7.41
N LEU A 76 -3.99 5.21 6.83
CA LEU A 76 -2.83 5.80 6.16
C LEU A 76 -2.35 6.98 6.98
N TRP A 77 -1.06 6.98 7.29
CA TRP A 77 -0.40 8.03 8.02
C TRP A 77 0.60 8.74 7.12
N LYS A 78 0.35 10.00 6.80
CA LYS A 78 1.28 10.84 6.06
C LYS A 78 2.43 11.23 6.99
N VAL A 79 3.66 10.97 6.53
CA VAL A 79 4.90 11.22 7.26
C VAL A 79 5.97 11.76 6.32
N ASP A 80 7.10 12.19 6.89
CA ASP A 80 8.29 12.58 6.14
C ASP A 80 9.53 11.93 6.78
N ILE A 81 9.79 10.67 6.41
CA ILE A 81 10.87 9.87 7.00
C ILE A 81 11.85 9.47 5.90
N PRO A 82 13.14 9.81 6.01
CA PRO A 82 14.16 9.33 5.08
C PRO A 82 14.17 7.80 5.01
N GLU A 83 14.32 7.21 3.82
CA GLU A 83 14.33 5.74 3.67
C GLU A 83 15.41 5.06 4.55
N SER A 84 16.54 5.74 4.78
CA SER A 84 17.62 5.26 5.67
C SER A 84 17.17 4.98 7.12
N LYS A 85 16.03 5.56 7.55
CA LYS A 85 15.45 5.38 8.88
C LYS A 85 14.29 4.38 8.93
N LYS A 86 14.03 3.64 7.84
CA LYS A 86 12.90 2.68 7.77
C LYS A 86 12.92 1.61 8.87
N ASN A 87 14.12 1.22 9.33
CA ASN A 87 14.29 0.23 10.40
C ASN A 87 13.78 0.71 11.76
N GLU A 88 13.51 2.01 11.91
CA GLU A 88 12.92 2.58 13.12
C GLU A 88 11.39 2.47 13.14
N ILE A 89 10.74 1.95 12.09
CA ILE A 89 9.29 1.82 11.94
C ILE A 89 8.87 0.40 12.35
N TYR A 90 8.33 0.27 13.57
CA TYR A 90 7.91 -1.02 14.14
C TYR A 90 6.52 -0.94 14.77
N LYS A 91 5.88 -2.09 14.99
CA LYS A 91 4.54 -2.16 15.61
C LYS A 91 4.58 -1.72 17.07
N GLY A 92 3.45 -1.19 17.57
CA GLY A 92 3.29 -0.80 18.97
C GLY A 92 3.77 0.60 19.32
N VAL A 93 4.17 1.41 18.32
CA VAL A 93 4.45 2.84 18.49
C VAL A 93 3.25 3.68 18.08
N ASP A 94 3.08 4.82 18.74
CA ASP A 94 2.15 5.85 18.29
C ASP A 94 2.78 6.62 17.12
N ILE A 95 2.23 6.42 15.90
CA ILE A 95 2.78 7.00 14.66
C ILE A 95 2.70 8.54 14.69
N LYS A 96 1.63 9.09 15.27
CA LYS A 96 1.42 10.54 15.38
C LYS A 96 2.46 11.17 16.30
N VAL A 97 2.70 10.56 17.46
CA VAL A 97 3.66 11.07 18.45
C VAL A 97 5.11 10.84 18.00
N LYS A 98 5.42 9.66 17.46
CA LYS A 98 6.81 9.27 17.15
C LYS A 98 7.33 9.89 15.86
N TYR A 99 6.50 9.95 14.82
CA TYR A 99 6.92 10.39 13.48
C TYR A 99 6.19 11.67 13.01
N GLY A 100 5.37 12.27 13.86
CA GLY A 100 4.57 13.45 13.48
C GLY A 100 3.49 13.12 12.45
N GLY A 101 3.03 11.87 12.39
CA GLY A 101 2.13 11.40 11.35
C GLY A 101 0.76 12.10 11.35
N GLU A 102 0.31 12.50 10.17
CA GLU A 102 -1.03 13.03 9.91
C GLU A 102 -1.92 11.92 9.34
N GLU A 103 -3.06 11.63 9.96
CA GLU A 103 -3.96 10.58 9.50
C GLU A 103 -4.79 11.04 8.29
N LEU A 104 -4.72 10.26 7.20
CA LEU A 104 -5.46 10.50 5.96
C LEU A 104 -6.82 9.78 6.01
N ASN A 105 -7.77 10.42 6.70
CA ASN A 105 -9.11 9.86 6.95
C ASN A 105 -10.14 10.12 5.86
N ASP A 106 -9.93 11.14 5.02
CA ASP A 106 -10.88 11.51 3.99
C ASP A 106 -10.51 10.90 2.64
N ASP A 107 -11.24 9.85 2.27
CA ASP A 107 -11.00 9.06 1.06
C ASP A 107 -11.28 9.84 -0.23
N LEU A 108 -11.98 10.98 -0.16
CA LEU A 108 -12.38 11.78 -1.30
C LEU A 108 -11.41 12.92 -1.60
N ILE A 109 -10.49 13.21 -0.68
CA ILE A 109 -9.47 14.25 -0.91
C ILE A 109 -8.55 13.82 -2.06
N PRO A 110 -8.31 14.69 -3.05
CA PRO A 110 -7.32 14.47 -4.10
C PRO A 110 -5.90 14.35 -3.55
N ILE A 111 -5.10 13.49 -4.17
CA ILE A 111 -3.70 13.28 -3.83
C ILE A 111 -2.89 14.58 -3.91
N LYS A 112 -3.11 15.40 -4.94
CA LYS A 112 -2.45 16.71 -5.07
C LYS A 112 -2.58 17.58 -3.82
N ASP A 113 -3.74 17.58 -3.17
CA ASP A 113 -4.04 18.48 -2.05
C ASP A 113 -3.40 17.96 -0.74
N SER A 114 -3.24 16.64 -0.63
CA SER A 114 -2.57 16.01 0.53
C SER A 114 -1.04 16.00 0.40
N PHE A 115 -0.52 16.03 -0.82
CA PHE A 115 0.88 15.72 -1.14
C PHE A 115 1.59 16.81 -1.96
N GLU A 116 1.19 18.07 -1.81
CA GLU A 116 1.80 19.21 -2.54
C GLU A 116 3.33 19.29 -2.38
N LYS A 117 3.85 18.86 -1.22
CA LYS A 117 5.27 18.89 -0.89
C LYS A 117 5.78 17.52 -0.46
N LEU A 118 5.89 16.62 -1.43
CA LEU A 118 6.54 15.33 -1.26
C LEU A 118 8.06 15.45 -1.38
N VAL A 119 8.78 14.81 -0.47
CA VAL A 119 10.22 14.58 -0.61
C VAL A 119 10.43 13.22 -1.26
N HIS A 120 11.08 13.21 -2.42
CA HIS A 120 11.37 11.99 -3.15
C HIS A 120 12.41 11.14 -2.40
N GLY A 121 12.27 9.82 -2.44
CA GLY A 121 13.17 8.90 -1.72
C GLY A 121 12.91 8.85 -0.20
N HIS A 122 11.87 9.51 0.27
CA HIS A 122 11.38 9.37 1.64
C HIS A 122 10.21 8.41 1.68
N ILE A 123 10.01 7.79 2.84
CA ILE A 123 8.75 7.18 3.20
C ILE A 123 7.79 8.32 3.48
N ASN A 124 6.73 8.38 2.68
CA ASN A 124 5.71 9.40 2.76
C ASN A 124 4.45 8.88 3.43
N ILE A 125 4.24 7.55 3.44
CA ILE A 125 3.08 6.91 4.04
C ILE A 125 3.51 5.70 4.88
N ILE A 126 3.04 5.67 6.12
CA ILE A 126 2.98 4.45 6.92
C ILE A 126 1.55 3.89 6.82
N VAL A 127 1.44 2.64 6.41
CA VAL A 127 0.18 1.91 6.29
C VAL A 127 0.01 1.07 7.54
N GLU A 128 -1.02 1.38 8.32
CA GLU A 128 -1.40 0.56 9.46
C GLU A 128 -2.56 -0.37 9.05
N PRO A 129 -2.30 -1.68 8.87
CA PRO A 129 -3.35 -2.64 8.56
C PRO A 129 -4.30 -2.79 9.77
N PRO A 130 -5.55 -3.23 9.56
CA PRO A 130 -6.43 -3.54 10.66
C PRO A 130 -5.77 -4.59 11.56
N GLN A 131 -5.80 -4.37 12.87
CA GLN A 131 -5.34 -5.40 13.80
C GLN A 131 -6.12 -6.68 13.52
N PRO A 132 -5.45 -7.84 13.40
CA PRO A 132 -6.16 -9.10 13.38
C PRO A 132 -6.96 -9.16 14.68
N GLU A 133 -8.28 -9.33 14.60
CA GLU A 133 -9.06 -9.65 15.77
C GLU A 133 -8.41 -10.89 16.38
N THR A 134 -7.80 -10.73 17.55
CA THR A 134 -7.30 -11.83 18.35
C THR A 134 -8.54 -12.67 18.65
N THR A 135 -8.76 -13.72 17.86
CA THR A 135 -9.58 -14.84 18.32
C THR A 135 -8.85 -15.32 19.56
N VAL A 136 -9.36 -14.91 20.72
CA VAL A 136 -8.97 -15.45 22.00
C VAL A 136 -9.36 -16.92 21.92
N SER A 137 -8.42 -17.74 21.47
CA SER A 137 -8.47 -19.18 21.65
C SER A 137 -8.22 -19.42 23.14
N SER A 138 -9.25 -19.16 23.95
CA SER A 138 -9.34 -19.69 25.29
C SER A 138 -9.65 -21.18 25.17
N MET A 139 -8.63 -21.95 24.81
CA MET A 139 -8.58 -23.37 25.08
C MET A 139 -7.29 -23.64 25.87
N HIS A 140 -7.20 -22.99 27.04
CA HIS A 140 -6.46 -23.57 28.16
C HIS A 140 -7.31 -24.72 28.71
N ILE A 141 -7.14 -25.92 28.15
CA ILE A 141 -7.38 -27.15 28.91
C ILE A 141 -6.01 -27.75 29.13
N ILE A 142 -5.54 -27.61 30.36
CA ILE A 142 -4.36 -28.27 30.90
C ILE A 142 -4.57 -29.79 30.75
N PRO A 143 -3.62 -30.57 30.18
CA PRO A 143 -3.64 -32.01 30.38
C PRO A 143 -2.97 -32.29 31.73
N ASP A 144 -3.75 -32.32 32.81
CA ASP A 144 -3.30 -32.86 34.08
C ASP A 144 -4.19 -34.04 34.46
N GLU A 145 -3.58 -35.05 35.08
CA GLU A 145 -4.12 -36.36 35.46
C GLU A 145 -4.05 -37.49 34.42
N VAL A 146 -2.84 -37.76 33.90
CA VAL A 146 -2.43 -39.16 33.69
C VAL A 146 -2.04 -39.75 35.06
N LYS A 147 -3.03 -40.15 35.86
CA LYS A 147 -2.80 -40.90 37.10
C LYS A 147 -2.88 -42.40 36.82
N ILE A 148 -1.78 -42.95 36.31
CA ILE A 148 -1.54 -44.40 36.28
C ILE A 148 -0.87 -44.79 37.61
N GLU A 149 -1.65 -45.33 38.55
CA GLU A 149 -1.13 -46.22 39.60
C GLU A 149 -2.21 -47.25 39.98
N ILE A 150 -2.29 -48.35 39.24
CA ILE A 150 -2.93 -49.57 39.72
C ILE A 150 -1.85 -50.39 40.42
N ARG A 151 -1.74 -50.25 41.74
CA ARG A 151 -1.03 -51.22 42.59
C ARG A 151 -2.04 -52.23 43.15
N ASN A 152 -1.99 -53.43 42.60
CA ASN A 152 -2.54 -54.64 43.20
C ASN A 152 -1.91 -54.87 44.59
N LYS A 153 -2.75 -55.11 45.61
CA LYS A 153 -2.56 -56.09 46.70
C LYS A 153 -3.79 -56.12 47.61
N GLY A 154 -4.82 -56.86 47.20
CA GLY A 154 -5.83 -57.40 48.11
C GLY A 154 -5.31 -58.70 48.70
N SER A 155 -5.08 -58.73 50.01
CA SER A 155 -4.78 -59.93 50.78
C SER A 155 -5.83 -60.06 51.88
N LEU A 156 -6.43 -61.26 51.96
CA LEU A 156 -7.18 -61.87 53.06
C LEU A 156 -8.51 -61.22 53.49
N HIS A 157 -9.61 -61.93 53.23
CA HIS A 157 -10.17 -62.84 54.23
C HIS A 157 -10.93 -63.99 53.55
#